data_AF-A0A330L998-F1
#
_entry.id   AF-A0A330L998-F1
#
_cell.length_a   1.000
_cell.length_b   1.000
_cell.length_c   1.000
_cell.angle_alpha   90.00
_cell.angle_beta   90.00
_cell.angle_gamma   90.00
#
_symmetry.space_group_name_H-M   'P 1'
#
loop_
_entity.id
_entity.type
_entity.pdbx_description
1 polymer ?
#
loop_
_entity_poly.entity_id
_entity_poly.type
_entity_poly.pdbx_seq_one_letter_code
_entity_poly.pdbx_strand_id
1 'polypeptide(L)'
;MTTTTKDQTEIAAALVRLYVFLAQYLDRCFDEAARKSYPDAELQAHLTETRRQLMDILSVNPVVKKKLGEECDRILALGATCLKSGGGEPSIRESIQAERVVLKSKMLALSDLVAVFRALE
;
A
#
# COMPACT_ATOMS: atom_id res chain seq x y z
N MET A 1 -18.62 10.28 14.35
CA MET A 1 -18.13 9.30 15.34
C MET A 1 -16.84 9.87 15.91
N THR A 2 -16.74 10.02 17.23
CA THR A 2 -15.50 10.41 17.91
C THR A 2 -14.55 9.22 17.85
N THR A 3 -13.54 9.28 16.96
CA THR A 3 -12.46 8.28 16.93
C THR A 3 -11.72 8.31 18.26
N THR A 4 -11.68 7.17 18.94
CA THR A 4 -10.85 6.98 20.13
C THR A 4 -9.38 6.92 19.71
N THR A 5 -8.45 7.12 20.65
CA THR A 5 -7.00 7.02 20.39
C THR A 5 -6.63 5.67 19.79
N LYS A 6 -7.30 4.60 20.24
CA LYS A 6 -7.17 3.24 19.70
C LYS A 6 -7.58 3.15 18.23
N ASP A 7 -8.67 3.81 17.84
CA ASP A 7 -9.10 3.85 16.43
C ASP A 7 -8.04 4.56 15.56
N GLN A 8 -7.39 5.61 16.06
CA GLN A 8 -6.34 6.32 15.34
C GLN A 8 -5.11 5.44 15.10
N THR A 9 -4.67 4.70 16.11
CA THR A 9 -3.59 3.71 16.01
C THR A 9 -3.91 2.62 15.00
N GLU A 10 -5.13 2.07 15.05
CA GLU A 10 -5.58 1.00 14.15
C GLU A 10 -5.65 1.46 12.69
N ILE A 11 -6.14 2.69 12.45
CA ILE A 11 -6.21 3.30 11.11
C ILE A 11 -4.82 3.55 10.54
N ALA A 12 -3.90 4.12 11.33
CA ALA A 12 -2.53 4.35 10.90
C ALA A 12 -1.81 3.02 10.60
N ALA A 13 -2.02 2.00 11.44
CA ALA A 13 -1.50 0.65 11.20
C ALA A 13 -2.11 0.00 9.95
N ALA A 14 -3.39 0.20 9.67
CA ALA A 14 -4.03 -0.28 8.45
C ALA A 14 -3.45 0.38 7.18
N LEU A 15 -3.16 1.69 7.23
CA LEU A 15 -2.46 2.40 6.15
C LEU A 15 -1.07 1.82 5.91
N VAL A 16 -0.29 1.56 6.98
CA VAL A 16 1.02 0.90 6.86
C VAL A 16 0.87 -0.45 6.16
N ARG A 17 -0.07 -1.30 6.60
CA ARG A 17 -0.32 -2.62 5.98
C ARG A 17 -0.66 -2.50 4.50
N LEU A 18 -1.51 -1.55 4.12
CA LEU A 18 -1.84 -1.30 2.71
C LEU A 18 -0.59 -0.96 1.89
N TYR A 19 0.26 -0.05 2.36
CA TYR A 19 1.47 0.32 1.64
C TYR A 19 2.50 -0.82 1.58
N VAL A 20 2.58 -1.66 2.62
CA VAL A 20 3.38 -2.89 2.58
C VAL A 20 2.88 -3.83 1.48
N PHE A 21 1.56 -4.06 1.38
CA PHE A 21 1.00 -4.91 0.32
C PHE A 21 1.23 -4.33 -1.08
N LEU A 22 1.12 -3.01 -1.25
CA LEU A 22 1.44 -2.33 -2.51
C LEU A 22 2.92 -2.47 -2.88
N ALA A 23 3.83 -2.36 -1.91
CA ALA A 23 5.25 -2.57 -2.14
C ALA A 23 5.56 -4.02 -2.54
N GLN A 24 4.99 -5.00 -1.81
CA GLN A 24 5.12 -6.43 -2.14
C GLN A 24 4.56 -6.75 -3.53
N TYR A 25 3.46 -6.11 -3.92
CA TYR A 25 2.89 -6.25 -5.25
C TYR A 25 3.85 -5.75 -6.34
N LEU A 26 4.50 -4.61 -6.12
CA LEU A 26 5.51 -4.08 -7.03
C LEU A 26 6.81 -4.90 -7.03
N ASP A 27 7.22 -5.48 -5.90
CA ASP A 27 8.45 -6.28 -5.82
C ASP A 27 8.39 -7.53 -6.72
N ARG A 28 7.19 -8.09 -6.90
CA ARG A 28 6.93 -9.22 -7.82
C ARG A 28 7.21 -8.90 -9.28
N CYS A 29 7.35 -7.62 -9.66
CA CYS A 29 7.81 -7.25 -10.99
C CYS A 29 9.25 -7.67 -11.28
N PHE A 30 10.08 -7.74 -10.24
CA PHE A 30 11.52 -7.93 -10.38
C PHE A 30 12.03 -9.20 -9.72
N ASP A 31 11.25 -9.77 -8.81
CA ASP A 31 11.67 -10.88 -7.98
C ASP A 31 10.79 -12.12 -8.19
N GLU A 32 11.32 -13.11 -8.92
CA GLU A 32 10.68 -14.43 -9.05
C GLU A 32 10.61 -15.18 -7.72
N ALA A 33 11.52 -14.93 -6.76
CA ALA A 33 11.45 -15.50 -5.43
C ALA A 33 10.30 -14.88 -4.61
N ALA A 34 10.01 -13.59 -4.80
CA ALA A 34 8.83 -12.94 -4.22
C ALA A 34 7.51 -13.52 -4.77
N ARG A 35 7.50 -13.98 -6.03
CA ARG A 35 6.35 -14.71 -6.62
C ARG A 35 6.18 -16.12 -6.02
N LYS A 36 7.28 -16.78 -5.62
CA LYS A 36 7.25 -18.13 -5.04
C LYS A 36 6.92 -18.15 -3.55
N SER A 37 7.30 -17.11 -2.81
CA SER A 37 7.23 -17.09 -1.34
C SER A 37 5.85 -16.71 -0.80
N TYR A 38 5.04 -16.00 -1.58
CA TYR A 38 3.70 -15.58 -1.17
C TYR A 38 2.72 -15.70 -2.33
N PRO A 39 1.65 -16.53 -2.22
CA PRO A 39 0.72 -16.76 -3.32
C PRO A 39 0.09 -15.47 -3.84
N ASP A 40 -0.08 -15.38 -5.17
CA ASP A 40 -0.61 -14.19 -5.81
C ASP A 40 -2.04 -13.87 -5.35
N ALA A 41 -2.86 -14.90 -5.21
CA ALA A 41 -4.24 -14.80 -4.77
C ALA A 41 -4.37 -14.26 -3.34
N GLU A 42 -3.47 -14.65 -2.44
CA GLU A 42 -3.51 -14.24 -1.03
C GLU A 42 -3.15 -12.76 -0.88
N LEU A 43 -2.08 -12.31 -1.55
CA LEU A 43 -1.73 -10.87 -1.56
C LEU A 43 -2.86 -10.03 -2.14
N GLN A 44 -3.45 -10.45 -3.26
CA GLN A 44 -4.56 -9.72 -3.88
C GLN A 44 -5.79 -9.66 -2.97
N ALA A 45 -6.10 -10.75 -2.26
CA ALA A 45 -7.18 -10.77 -1.29
C ALA A 45 -6.92 -9.78 -0.14
N HIS A 46 -5.73 -9.81 0.46
CA HIS A 46 -5.37 -8.89 1.54
C HIS A 46 -5.31 -7.43 1.09
N LEU A 47 -4.78 -7.16 -0.09
CA LEU A 47 -4.73 -5.81 -0.65
C LEU A 47 -6.14 -5.28 -0.91
N THR A 48 -7.00 -6.09 -1.53
CA THR A 48 -8.40 -5.72 -1.82
C THR A 48 -9.17 -5.45 -0.55
N GLU A 49 -9.06 -6.34 0.44
CA GLU A 49 -9.77 -6.19 1.71
C GLU A 49 -9.26 -4.99 2.51
N THR A 50 -7.95 -4.82 2.62
CA THR A 50 -7.35 -3.67 3.34
C THR A 50 -7.71 -2.36 2.67
N ARG A 51 -7.66 -2.31 1.32
CA ARG A 51 -8.09 -1.13 0.54
C ARG A 51 -9.56 -0.83 0.80
N ARG A 52 -10.44 -1.83 0.77
CA ARG A 52 -11.88 -1.67 1.01
C ARG A 52 -12.17 -1.09 2.39
N GLN A 53 -11.56 -1.66 3.43
CA GLN A 53 -11.70 -1.19 4.81
C GLN A 53 -11.24 0.27 4.96
N LEU A 54 -10.08 0.62 4.41
CA LEU A 54 -9.58 2.00 4.47
C LEU A 54 -10.44 2.99 3.67
N MET A 55 -10.98 2.58 2.52
CA MET A 55 -11.90 3.42 1.74
C MET A 55 -13.20 3.71 2.50
N ASP A 56 -13.65 2.78 3.34
CA ASP A 56 -14.83 2.95 4.20
C ASP A 56 -14.52 3.89 5.37
N ILE A 57 -13.44 3.64 6.11
CA ILE A 57 -12.95 4.49 7.20
C ILE A 57 -12.75 5.94 6.72
N LEU A 58 -12.11 6.13 5.57
CA LEU A 58 -11.82 7.44 5.01
C LEU A 58 -13.05 8.12 4.36
N SER A 59 -14.23 7.51 4.39
CA SER A 59 -15.47 8.15 3.90
C SER A 59 -15.75 9.50 4.57
N VAL A 60 -15.31 9.66 5.82
CA VAL A 60 -15.41 10.92 6.59
C VAL A 60 -14.46 12.02 6.07
N ASN A 61 -13.45 11.67 5.27
CA ASN A 61 -12.52 12.62 4.65
C ASN A 61 -12.38 12.32 3.14
N PRO A 62 -13.27 12.90 2.30
CA PRO A 62 -13.34 12.58 0.88
C PRO A 62 -12.05 12.94 0.12
N VAL A 63 -11.31 13.94 0.58
CA VAL A 63 -10.04 14.37 -0.03
C VAL A 63 -8.97 13.29 0.15
N VAL A 64 -8.82 12.78 1.37
CA VAL A 64 -7.84 11.72 1.67
C VAL A 64 -8.25 10.41 1.02
N LYS A 65 -9.56 10.07 1.06
CA LYS A 65 -10.11 8.90 0.36
C LYS A 65 -9.78 8.92 -1.13
N LYS A 66 -10.04 10.05 -1.81
CA LYS A 66 -9.74 10.20 -3.23
C LYS A 66 -8.25 10.01 -3.53
N LYS A 67 -7.38 10.68 -2.76
CA LYS A 67 -5.92 10.56 -2.92
C LYS A 67 -5.43 9.12 -2.77
N LEU A 68 -5.90 8.41 -1.73
CA LEU A 68 -5.50 7.02 -1.50
C LEU A 68 -6.03 6.10 -2.61
N GLY A 69 -7.24 6.35 -3.11
CA GLY A 69 -7.81 5.63 -4.25
C GLY A 69 -6.96 5.78 -5.51
N GLU A 70 -6.66 7.02 -5.90
CA GLU A 70 -5.83 7.34 -7.07
C GLU A 70 -4.42 6.74 -6.97
N GLU A 71 -3.82 6.75 -5.78
CA GLU A 71 -2.53 6.12 -5.51
C GLU A 71 -2.58 4.60 -5.67
N CYS A 72 -3.59 3.94 -5.10
CA CYS A 72 -3.78 2.50 -5.27
C CYS A 72 -3.98 2.13 -6.75
N ASP A 73 -4.83 2.86 -7.47
CA ASP A 73 -5.12 2.58 -8.88
C ASP A 73 -3.87 2.75 -9.75
N ARG A 74 -3.08 3.80 -9.51
CA ARG A 74 -1.82 4.04 -10.22
C ARG A 74 -0.81 2.91 -10.00
N ILE A 75 -0.60 2.50 -8.75
CA ILE A 75 0.35 1.43 -8.41
C ILE A 75 -0.12 0.07 -8.97
N LEU A 76 -1.41 -0.24 -8.84
CA LEU A 76 -1.98 -1.49 -9.35
C LEU A 76 -1.88 -1.57 -10.87
N ALA A 77 -2.18 -0.48 -11.57
CA ALA A 77 -2.04 -0.40 -13.02
C ALA A 77 -0.58 -0.56 -13.46
N LEU A 78 0.36 0.06 -12.75
CA LEU A 78 1.79 -0.05 -13.03
C LEU A 78 2.30 -1.50 -12.87
N GLY A 79 1.97 -2.15 -11.76
CA GLY A 79 2.34 -3.56 -11.56
C GLY A 79 1.67 -4.50 -12.57
N ALA A 80 0.42 -4.24 -12.95
CA ALA A 80 -0.26 -5.02 -13.98
C ALA A 80 0.40 -4.88 -15.36
N THR A 81 0.85 -3.67 -15.69
CA THR A 81 1.55 -3.37 -16.95
C THR A 81 2.90 -4.10 -16.97
N CYS A 82 3.63 -4.01 -15.87
CA CYS A 82 4.89 -4.71 -15.69
C CYS A 82 4.77 -6.25 -15.80
N LEU A 83 3.77 -6.85 -15.15
CA LEU A 83 3.54 -8.30 -15.21
C LEU A 83 3.18 -8.75 -16.64
N LYS A 84 2.48 -7.92 -17.42
CA LYS A 84 2.15 -8.19 -18.83
C LYS A 84 3.35 -8.03 -19.76
N SER A 85 4.17 -7.00 -19.57
CA SER A 85 5.33 -6.69 -20.41
C SER A 85 6.62 -7.43 -20.01
N GLY A 86 6.53 -8.37 -19.05
CA GLY A 86 7.66 -9.18 -18.60
C GLY A 86 8.76 -8.40 -17.85
N GLY A 87 8.43 -7.25 -17.27
CA GLY A 87 9.35 -6.44 -16.46
C GLY A 87 10.63 -5.99 -17.18
N GLY A 88 10.72 -6.08 -18.51
CA GLY A 88 11.93 -5.79 -19.29
C GLY A 88 12.09 -4.33 -19.71
N GLU A 89 11.00 -3.56 -19.73
CA GLU A 89 11.02 -2.19 -20.23
C GLU A 89 11.63 -1.21 -19.19
N PRO A 90 12.72 -0.49 -19.52
CA PRO A 90 13.41 0.40 -18.59
C PRO A 90 12.51 1.48 -17.97
N SER A 91 11.60 2.05 -18.75
CA SER A 91 10.63 3.08 -18.34
C SER A 91 9.68 2.58 -17.22
N ILE A 92 9.21 1.34 -17.34
CA ILE A 92 8.37 0.68 -16.33
C ILE A 92 9.21 0.42 -15.08
N ARG A 93 10.48 0.01 -15.23
CA ARG A 93 11.37 -0.21 -14.08
C ARG A 93 11.60 1.05 -13.27
N GLU A 94 11.90 2.15 -13.95
CA GLU A 94 12.10 3.47 -13.35
C GLU A 94 10.84 3.94 -12.63
N SER A 95 9.68 3.78 -13.28
CA SER A 95 8.39 4.14 -12.69
C SER A 95 8.11 3.33 -11.42
N ILE A 96 8.37 2.02 -11.43
CA ILE A 96 8.17 1.19 -10.22
C ILE A 96 9.15 1.60 -9.12
N GLN A 97 10.41 1.86 -9.46
CA GLN A 97 11.40 2.28 -8.48
C GLN A 97 11.02 3.63 -7.85
N ALA A 98 10.46 4.56 -8.63
CA ALA A 98 9.92 5.82 -8.13
C ALA A 98 8.76 5.59 -7.14
N GLU A 99 7.79 4.74 -7.48
CA GLU A 99 6.69 4.39 -6.56
C GLU A 99 7.20 3.70 -5.28
N ARG A 100 8.21 2.81 -5.37
CA ARG A 100 8.82 2.17 -4.20
C ARG A 100 9.46 3.17 -3.24
N VAL A 101 10.12 4.21 -3.76
CA VAL A 101 10.70 5.28 -2.94
C VAL A 101 9.60 6.05 -2.19
N VAL A 102 8.50 6.37 -2.88
CA VAL A 102 7.33 7.03 -2.29
C VAL A 102 6.70 6.16 -1.20
N LEU A 103 6.46 4.89 -1.49
CA LEU A 103 5.90 3.92 -0.54
C LEU A 103 6.78 3.78 0.69
N LYS A 104 8.12 3.65 0.51
CA LYS A 104 9.06 3.57 1.62
C LYS A 104 8.99 4.80 2.53
N SER A 105 8.97 6.00 1.96
CA SER A 105 8.86 7.26 2.71
C SER A 105 7.56 7.29 3.54
N LYS A 106 6.43 6.93 2.93
CA LYS A 106 5.13 6.88 3.61
C LYS A 106 5.08 5.84 4.73
N MET A 107 5.63 4.65 4.48
CA MET A 107 5.69 3.59 5.47
C MET A 107 6.51 4.00 6.69
N LEU A 108 7.67 4.63 6.50
CA LEU A 108 8.50 5.13 7.60
C LEU A 108 7.76 6.18 8.44
N ALA A 109 7.18 7.20 7.77
CA ALA A 109 6.46 8.25 8.47
C ALA A 109 5.25 7.70 9.27
N LEU A 110 4.50 6.75 8.68
CA LEU A 110 3.36 6.15 9.35
C LEU A 110 3.76 5.14 10.43
N SER A 111 4.86 4.40 10.27
CA SER A 111 5.36 3.52 11.32
C SER A 111 5.81 4.31 12.55
N ASP A 112 6.48 5.45 12.34
CA ASP A 112 6.89 6.34 13.42
C ASP A 112 5.66 6.93 14.11
N LEU A 113 4.65 7.35 13.33
CA LEU A 113 3.38 7.84 13.89
C LEU A 113 2.64 6.77 14.71
N VAL A 114 2.59 5.52 14.22
CA VAL A 114 2.01 4.40 14.98
C VAL A 114 2.77 4.16 16.27
N ALA A 115 4.10 4.25 16.27
CA ALA A 115 4.91 4.11 17.47
C ALA A 115 4.62 5.22 18.49
N VAL A 116 4.45 6.47 18.03
CA VAL A 116 4.05 7.59 18.88
C VAL A 116 2.66 7.37 19.48
N PHE A 117 1.66 6.98 18.68
CA PHE A 117 0.32 6.72 19.21
C PHE A 117 0.30 5.60 20.24
N ARG A 118 1.02 4.50 20.01
CA ARG A 118 1.15 3.40 20.97
C ARG A 118 1.86 3.78 22.26
N ALA A 119 2.77 4.76 22.22
CA ALA A 119 3.44 5.25 23.42
C ALA A 119 2.54 6.14 24.30
N LEU A 120 1.42 6.62 23.74
CA LEU A 120 0.43 7.47 24.41
C LEU A 120 -0.83 6.70 24.86
N GLU A 121 -0.93 5.42 24.51
CA GLU A 121 -1.95 4.46 25.00
C GLU A 121 -1.59 3.93 26.39
#